data_AF-A0A923S0V8-F1
#
_entry.id   AF-A0A923S0V8-F1
#
_cell.length_a   1.000
_cell.length_b   1.000
_cell.length_c   1.000
_cell.angle_alpha   90.00
_cell.angle_beta   90.00
_cell.angle_gamma   90.00
#
_symmetry.space_group_name_H-M   'P 1'
#
loop_
_entity.id
_entity.type
_entity.pdbx_description
1 polymer ?
#
loop_
_entity_poly.entity_id
_entity_poly.type
_entity_poly.pdbx_seq_one_letter_code
_entity_poly.pdbx_strand_id
1 'polypeptide(L)'
;MTAPTPSRRRKWTPLVLALVLAAHVPGGAQQRGALPGLGSGDGAMTTAAERKLGERVARELFRDPDYIDDPVVSEYVQKIWQPLLAAARSRGELTGELDDRFAWRVLLGKDRSINAFAVPGGWLGLHMGLIAVTQTQDELASVLAHELSHVTQRHISRMIEQEGKTTPLMIGAMILGAIAASKNPQVGQAMIAGGSALGQQLGLNFSRDMEREADRIGYGVATQAGYEPQGFVNMFDRLYQASRHNDSGNFPYLRTHPLTTERIAEMQARQPLAQRAGPLVPTMEHAMIAARARVVSNSGVDALRAMMGEADASNFATLPQVRQAAVLYGSALAASRLKENAAAGRLLTRLKPATAGDAAGTRLARLLAAEAALAAGDAPTTIALTDVRGAERPEVLLLGEARLAAGRAADAVGPLQTWVTIHGKDGTAWQLLGRAFAAQGQQVRAIRADAESQASQLDYQAALDRLRAAQDLMRKGAGATDHIEASIIDTRARQIQLLLREQTLER
;
A
#
# COMPACT_ATOMS: atom_id res chain seq x y z
N MET A 1 91.51 -63.89 -20.88
CA MET A 1 91.55 -63.54 -22.32
C MET A 1 90.48 -62.49 -22.59
N THR A 2 90.84 -61.50 -23.42
CA THR A 2 89.99 -60.54 -24.18
C THR A 2 89.17 -59.46 -23.43
N ALA A 3 89.59 -58.20 -23.60
CA ALA A 3 88.79 -56.96 -23.64
C ALA A 3 87.92 -56.91 -24.94
N PRO A 4 87.02 -55.92 -25.26
CA PRO A 4 87.01 -54.48 -24.88
C PRO A 4 85.60 -53.80 -24.65
N THR A 5 85.49 -52.74 -23.81
CA THR A 5 85.19 -51.29 -24.12
C THR A 5 83.68 -50.89 -24.32
N PRO A 6 83.27 -49.59 -24.46
CA PRO A 6 82.74 -48.78 -23.35
C PRO A 6 81.51 -47.86 -23.72
N SER A 7 81.02 -47.04 -22.77
CA SER A 7 80.75 -45.58 -22.91
C SER A 7 79.60 -45.09 -21.99
N ARG A 8 79.93 -44.24 -21.01
CA ARG A 8 79.68 -42.76 -20.91
C ARG A 8 78.26 -42.41 -20.45
N ARG A 9 77.97 -41.47 -19.53
CA ARG A 9 78.77 -40.54 -18.72
C ARG A 9 77.88 -39.97 -17.59
N ARG A 10 78.47 -39.93 -16.40
CA ARG A 10 78.37 -39.00 -15.24
C ARG A 10 77.70 -37.63 -15.46
N LYS A 11 76.96 -37.19 -14.43
CA LYS A 11 76.93 -35.91 -13.64
C LYS A 11 75.45 -35.67 -13.23
N TRP A 12 75.01 -35.30 -12.03
CA TRP A 12 75.46 -34.34 -11.01
C TRP A 12 74.93 -34.75 -9.61
N THR A 13 75.67 -34.41 -8.56
CA THR A 13 75.25 -34.36 -7.12
C THR A 13 74.73 -32.94 -6.78
N PRO A 14 74.44 -32.57 -5.50
CA PRO A 14 73.33 -32.93 -4.61
C PRO A 14 72.58 -31.67 -4.07
N LEU A 15 71.79 -31.85 -2.99
CA LEU A 15 71.23 -30.88 -2.01
C LEU A 15 69.74 -30.47 -2.08
N VAL A 16 69.01 -30.97 -1.06
CA VAL A 16 68.22 -30.23 -0.04
C VAL A 16 67.32 -29.08 -0.50
N LEU A 17 66.01 -29.24 -0.31
CA LEU A 17 65.17 -28.15 0.18
C LEU A 17 63.98 -28.67 1.01
N ALA A 18 63.77 -28.01 2.14
CA ALA A 18 62.80 -28.30 3.18
C ALA A 18 61.35 -28.25 2.69
N LEU A 19 60.54 -29.24 3.10
CA LEU A 19 59.08 -29.16 3.02
C LEU A 19 58.55 -28.50 4.30
N VAL A 20 58.23 -27.21 4.18
CA VAL A 20 57.53 -26.42 5.20
C VAL A 20 56.05 -26.80 5.19
N LEU A 21 55.50 -27.02 6.38
CA LEU A 21 54.07 -27.21 6.63
C LEU A 21 53.23 -26.11 5.98
N ALA A 22 52.32 -26.49 5.09
CA ALA A 22 51.28 -25.60 4.58
C ALA A 22 50.22 -25.38 5.67
N ALA A 23 50.37 -24.28 6.42
CA ALA A 23 49.27 -23.70 7.19
C ALA A 23 48.19 -23.24 6.20
N HIS A 24 46.98 -23.80 6.34
CA HIS A 24 45.81 -23.35 5.62
C HIS A 24 45.45 -21.94 6.10
N VAL A 25 45.74 -20.93 5.28
CA VAL A 25 45.18 -19.59 5.45
C VAL A 25 43.71 -19.69 5.04
N PRO A 26 42.74 -19.46 5.94
CA PRO A 26 41.35 -19.34 5.53
C PRO A 26 41.25 -18.09 4.65
N GLY A 27 40.80 -18.29 3.40
CA GLY A 27 40.55 -17.21 2.47
C GLY A 27 39.61 -16.19 3.11
N GLY A 28 40.12 -14.98 3.31
CA GLY A 28 39.34 -13.87 3.83
C GLY A 28 38.13 -13.63 2.94
N ALA A 29 36.94 -13.75 3.51
CA ALA A 29 35.74 -13.16 2.95
C ALA A 29 36.03 -11.67 2.78
N GLN A 30 36.08 -11.20 1.52
CA GLN A 30 35.99 -9.78 1.24
C GLN A 30 34.59 -9.32 1.67
N GLN A 31 34.48 -8.91 2.94
CA GLN A 31 33.47 -7.94 3.33
C GLN A 31 33.71 -6.70 2.47
N ARG A 32 32.92 -6.56 1.41
CA ARG A 32 32.72 -5.25 0.79
C ARG A 32 32.04 -4.40 1.85
N GLY A 33 32.84 -3.64 2.58
CA GLY A 33 32.34 -2.58 3.46
C GLY A 33 31.46 -1.67 2.60
N ALA A 34 30.16 -1.69 2.87
CA ALA A 34 29.22 -0.74 2.32
C ALA A 34 29.56 0.63 2.92
N LEU A 35 30.34 1.42 2.18
CA LEU A 35 30.44 2.84 2.45
C LEU A 35 29.02 3.44 2.26
N PRO A 36 28.54 4.31 3.16
CA PRO A 36 27.33 5.07 2.92
C PRO A 36 27.50 5.83 1.61
N GLY A 37 26.56 5.66 0.68
CA GLY A 37 26.59 6.30 -0.64
C GLY A 37 26.52 7.82 -0.53
N LEU A 38 27.67 8.46 -0.30
CA LEU A 38 27.87 9.87 -0.57
C LEU A 38 27.89 10.02 -2.09
N GLY A 39 26.73 10.34 -2.65
CA GLY A 39 26.52 10.70 -4.06
C GLY A 39 27.35 9.89 -5.05
N SER A 40 26.79 8.82 -5.61
CA SER A 40 27.35 8.19 -6.80
C SER A 40 27.68 9.28 -7.82
N GLY A 41 28.97 9.45 -8.13
CA GLY A 41 29.52 10.50 -8.99
C GLY A 41 29.07 10.48 -10.45
N ASP A 42 28.01 9.73 -10.76
CA ASP A 42 27.50 9.40 -12.08
C ASP A 42 26.18 10.14 -12.41
N GLY A 43 25.69 11.02 -11.52
CA GLY A 43 24.43 11.75 -11.71
C GLY A 43 23.16 10.95 -11.36
N ALA A 44 23.32 9.72 -10.87
CA ALA A 44 22.20 8.88 -10.45
C ALA A 44 21.54 9.38 -9.15
N MET A 45 20.21 9.30 -9.08
CA MET A 45 19.44 9.75 -7.91
C MET A 45 19.75 8.84 -6.70
N THR A 46 19.98 9.41 -5.52
CA THR A 46 20.19 8.62 -4.30
C THR A 46 18.85 8.13 -3.73
N THR A 47 18.85 7.01 -3.00
CA THR A 47 17.65 6.49 -2.33
C THR A 47 17.02 7.49 -1.36
N ALA A 48 17.85 8.31 -0.69
CA ALA A 48 17.38 9.41 0.14
C ALA A 48 16.67 10.51 -0.67
N ALA A 49 17.20 10.86 -1.85
CA ALA A 49 16.55 11.82 -2.74
C ALA A 49 15.23 11.27 -3.31
N GLU A 50 15.17 9.98 -3.65
CA GLU A 50 13.91 9.34 -4.05
C GLU A 50 12.87 9.37 -2.94
N ARG A 51 13.29 9.04 -1.72
CA ARG A 51 12.42 9.04 -0.55
C ARG A 51 11.77 10.40 -0.37
N LYS A 52 12.57 11.47 -0.45
CA LYS A 52 12.11 12.87 -0.32
C LYS A 52 11.16 13.27 -1.44
N LEU A 53 11.50 12.95 -2.69
CA LEU A 53 10.63 13.18 -3.84
C LEU A 53 9.27 12.48 -3.67
N GLY A 54 9.29 11.23 -3.23
CA GLY A 54 8.11 10.45 -2.88
C GLY A 54 7.26 11.09 -1.79
N GLU A 55 7.86 11.56 -0.69
CA GLU A 55 7.15 12.24 0.39
C GLU A 55 6.47 13.54 -0.06
N ARG A 56 7.06 14.25 -1.02
CA ARG A 56 6.42 15.43 -1.60
C ARG A 56 5.13 15.05 -2.32
N VAL A 57 5.19 14.04 -3.19
CA VAL A 57 4.00 13.54 -3.91
C VAL A 57 2.98 12.97 -2.93
N ALA A 58 3.41 12.13 -1.99
CA ALA A 58 2.55 11.50 -1.00
C ALA A 58 1.80 12.52 -0.12
N ARG A 59 2.42 13.65 0.22
CA ARG A 59 1.74 14.72 0.98
C ARG A 59 0.57 15.32 0.22
N GLU A 60 0.75 15.55 -1.08
CA GLU A 60 -0.34 16.04 -1.92
C GLU A 60 -1.42 14.97 -2.09
N LEU A 61 -1.05 13.69 -2.17
CA LEU A 61 -2.01 12.59 -2.15
C LEU A 61 -2.82 12.53 -0.85
N PHE A 62 -2.21 12.74 0.32
CA PHE A 62 -2.95 12.81 1.59
C PHE A 62 -3.95 13.97 1.65
N ARG A 63 -3.68 15.07 0.93
CA ARG A 63 -4.56 16.24 0.84
C ARG A 63 -5.63 16.11 -0.24
N ASP A 64 -5.50 15.13 -1.11
CA ASP A 64 -6.44 14.88 -2.19
C ASP A 64 -7.80 14.46 -1.58
N PRO A 65 -8.93 15.08 -1.98
CA PRO A 65 -10.25 14.70 -1.49
C PRO A 65 -10.64 13.23 -1.78
N ASP A 66 -9.96 12.57 -2.71
CA ASP A 66 -10.16 11.16 -3.01
C ASP A 66 -9.38 10.22 -2.09
N TYR A 67 -8.38 10.70 -1.34
CA TYR A 67 -7.72 9.88 -0.33
C TYR A 67 -8.75 9.40 0.70
N ILE A 68 -8.69 8.10 0.99
CA ILE A 68 -9.54 7.47 1.98
C ILE A 68 -8.75 6.51 2.85
N ASP A 69 -9.22 6.35 4.07
CA ASP A 69 -8.70 5.38 5.03
C ASP A 69 -9.83 4.44 5.47
N ASP A 70 -10.29 3.60 4.54
CA ASP A 70 -11.26 2.55 4.85
C ASP A 70 -10.53 1.41 5.60
N PRO A 71 -10.83 1.15 6.88
CA PRO A 71 -10.02 0.24 7.67
C PRO A 71 -10.12 -1.22 7.20
N VAL A 72 -11.27 -1.62 6.67
CA VAL A 72 -11.52 -2.99 6.20
C VAL A 72 -10.75 -3.25 4.91
N VAL A 73 -10.80 -2.32 3.94
CA VAL A 73 -10.03 -2.45 2.70
C VAL A 73 -8.52 -2.31 2.97
N SER A 74 -8.12 -1.36 3.82
CA SER A 74 -6.71 -1.18 4.20
C SER A 74 -6.12 -2.44 4.83
N GLU A 75 -6.83 -3.10 5.76
CA GLU A 75 -6.39 -4.38 6.34
C GLU A 75 -6.23 -5.46 5.26
N TYR A 76 -7.22 -5.61 4.38
CA TYR A 76 -7.20 -6.61 3.33
C TYR A 76 -6.03 -6.40 2.35
N VAL A 77 -5.80 -5.16 1.92
CA VAL A 77 -4.66 -4.81 1.06
C VAL A 77 -3.35 -5.08 1.77
N GLN A 78 -3.23 -4.79 3.07
CA GLN A 78 -2.03 -5.09 3.84
C GLN A 78 -1.76 -6.59 3.98
N LYS A 79 -2.80 -7.42 4.11
CA LYS A 79 -2.66 -8.89 4.09
C LYS A 79 -2.10 -9.43 2.79
N ILE A 80 -2.28 -8.71 1.68
CA ILE A 80 -1.66 -9.04 0.40
C ILE A 80 -0.26 -8.44 0.29
N TRP A 81 -0.12 -7.18 0.69
CA TRP A 81 1.11 -6.41 0.56
C TRP A 81 2.27 -6.98 1.38
N GLN A 82 2.03 -7.42 2.62
CA GLN A 82 3.10 -7.91 3.50
C GLN A 82 3.77 -9.21 2.98
N PRO A 83 3.03 -10.24 2.53
CA PRO A 83 3.63 -11.39 1.85
C PRO A 83 4.46 -11.02 0.61
N LEU A 84 3.99 -10.05 -0.20
CA LEU A 84 4.73 -9.60 -1.38
C LEU A 84 6.06 -8.92 -1.00
N LEU A 85 6.07 -8.05 0.01
CA LEU A 85 7.31 -7.47 0.53
C LEU A 85 8.25 -8.54 1.08
N ALA A 86 7.74 -9.49 1.86
CA ALA A 86 8.55 -10.58 2.39
C ALA A 86 9.16 -11.44 1.27
N ALA A 87 8.38 -11.74 0.22
CA ALA A 87 8.86 -12.43 -0.96
C ALA A 87 9.94 -11.63 -1.71
N ALA A 88 9.72 -10.33 -1.93
CA ALA A 88 10.71 -9.46 -2.56
C ALA A 88 12.03 -9.39 -1.78
N ARG A 89 11.99 -9.36 -0.43
CA ARG A 89 13.18 -9.49 0.43
C ARG A 89 13.88 -10.82 0.22
N SER A 90 13.13 -11.93 0.28
CA SER A 90 13.69 -13.27 0.15
C SER A 90 14.36 -13.52 -1.20
N ARG A 91 13.84 -12.86 -2.26
CA ARG A 91 14.35 -12.93 -3.63
C ARG A 91 15.51 -11.97 -3.89
N GLY A 92 15.78 -11.04 -2.97
CA GLY A 92 16.83 -10.03 -3.12
C GLY A 92 16.43 -8.80 -3.95
N GLU A 93 15.18 -8.71 -4.41
CA GLU A 93 14.67 -7.54 -5.14
C GLU A 93 14.54 -6.33 -4.21
N LEU A 94 14.17 -6.58 -2.95
CA LEU A 94 14.16 -5.56 -1.90
C LEU A 94 15.49 -5.59 -1.13
N THR A 95 16.45 -4.79 -1.59
CA THR A 95 17.76 -4.66 -0.92
C THR A 95 17.64 -4.01 0.45
N GLY A 96 18.60 -4.24 1.36
CA GLY A 96 18.59 -3.65 2.71
C GLY A 96 18.54 -2.11 2.69
N GLU A 97 19.21 -1.46 1.74
CA GLU A 97 19.13 0.00 1.58
C GLU A 97 17.71 0.47 1.21
N LEU A 98 17.07 -0.22 0.27
CA LEU A 98 15.70 0.11 -0.16
C LEU A 98 14.70 -0.17 0.96
N ASP A 99 14.84 -1.30 1.67
CA ASP A 99 13.98 -1.68 2.78
C ASP A 99 14.01 -0.63 3.91
N ASP A 100 15.21 -0.16 4.28
CA ASP A 100 15.40 0.81 5.35
C ASP A 100 14.96 2.23 4.97
N ARG A 101 15.16 2.64 3.71
CA ARG A 101 14.97 4.04 3.29
C ARG A 101 13.56 4.34 2.80
N PHE A 102 12.92 3.40 2.12
CA PHE A 102 11.62 3.64 1.45
C PHE A 102 10.43 3.45 2.41
N ALA A 103 9.28 3.99 2.02
CA ALA A 103 8.08 3.96 2.88
C ALA A 103 7.37 2.61 2.89
N TRP A 104 7.32 1.94 1.73
CA TRP A 104 6.52 0.73 1.45
C TRP A 104 5.06 0.85 1.88
N ARG A 105 4.43 1.98 1.56
CA ARG A 105 3.05 2.32 1.93
C ARG A 105 2.14 2.37 0.72
N VAL A 106 1.02 1.64 0.79
CA VAL A 106 -0.09 1.74 -0.16
C VAL A 106 -1.12 2.74 0.37
N LEU A 107 -1.47 3.72 -0.44
CA LEU A 107 -2.50 4.73 -0.18
C LEU A 107 -3.74 4.40 -1.01
N LEU A 108 -4.90 4.40 -0.38
CA LEU A 108 -6.17 4.10 -1.03
C LEU A 108 -6.84 5.38 -1.53
N GLY A 109 -7.29 5.35 -2.78
CA GLY A 109 -8.10 6.41 -3.39
C GLY A 109 -9.51 5.92 -3.69
N LYS A 110 -10.54 6.71 -3.38
CA LYS A 110 -11.96 6.38 -3.64
C LYS A 110 -12.33 6.44 -5.13
N ASP A 111 -11.41 6.82 -6.01
CA ASP A 111 -11.66 6.92 -7.43
C ASP A 111 -12.15 5.57 -8.01
N ARG A 112 -13.18 5.64 -8.84
CA ARG A 112 -13.81 4.52 -9.55
C ARG A 112 -12.99 4.06 -10.76
N SER A 113 -12.00 4.84 -11.18
CA SER A 113 -11.10 4.45 -12.26
C SER A 113 -10.28 3.23 -11.85
N ILE A 114 -10.03 2.35 -12.83
CA ILE A 114 -9.20 1.17 -12.63
C ILE A 114 -7.76 1.65 -12.76
N ASN A 115 -7.10 1.84 -11.61
CA ASN A 115 -5.73 2.33 -11.56
C ASN A 115 -4.99 1.88 -10.29
N ALA A 116 -3.69 1.70 -10.45
CA ALA A 116 -2.69 1.65 -9.39
C ALA A 116 -1.42 2.29 -9.94
N PHE A 117 -0.58 2.83 -9.06
CA PHE A 117 0.65 3.47 -9.48
C PHE A 117 1.69 3.46 -8.37
N ALA A 118 2.95 3.31 -8.74
CA ALA A 118 4.10 3.58 -7.89
C ALA A 118 4.58 5.05 -8.03
N VAL A 119 5.04 5.64 -6.94
CA VAL A 119 5.85 6.87 -6.97
C VAL A 119 7.18 6.62 -6.23
N PRO A 120 8.22 7.45 -6.46
CA PRO A 120 9.53 7.23 -5.87
C PRO A 120 9.50 7.06 -4.35
N GLY A 121 10.47 6.34 -3.80
CA GLY A 121 10.59 6.21 -2.34
C GLY A 121 9.59 5.26 -1.68
N GLY A 122 8.97 4.34 -2.44
CA GLY A 122 8.11 3.27 -1.93
C GLY A 122 6.72 3.72 -1.48
N TRP A 123 6.16 4.71 -2.15
CA TRP A 123 4.74 5.03 -2.00
C TRP A 123 3.97 4.51 -3.20
N LEU A 124 2.81 3.94 -2.94
CA LEU A 124 1.94 3.36 -3.95
C LEU A 124 0.54 3.92 -3.80
N GLY A 125 -0.14 4.20 -4.90
CA GLY A 125 -1.55 4.51 -4.95
C GLY A 125 -2.35 3.33 -5.48
N LEU A 126 -3.50 3.07 -4.87
CA LEU A 126 -4.42 2.01 -5.28
C LEU A 126 -5.85 2.57 -5.31
N HIS A 127 -6.48 2.56 -6.48
CA HIS A 127 -7.84 3.04 -6.62
C HIS A 127 -8.86 1.94 -6.28
N MET A 128 -9.94 2.33 -5.62
CA MET A 128 -11.06 1.43 -5.32
C MET A 128 -11.67 0.81 -6.59
N GLY A 129 -11.64 1.53 -7.72
CA GLY A 129 -12.03 0.99 -9.02
C GLY A 129 -11.26 -0.25 -9.44
N LEU A 130 -9.95 -0.33 -9.14
CA LEU A 130 -9.14 -1.54 -9.41
C LEU A 130 -9.63 -2.71 -8.56
N ILE A 131 -9.76 -2.50 -7.25
CA ILE A 131 -10.22 -3.54 -6.30
C ILE A 131 -11.63 -4.02 -6.65
N ALA A 132 -12.49 -3.12 -7.14
CA ALA A 132 -13.87 -3.45 -7.49
C ALA A 132 -13.99 -4.36 -8.73
N VAL A 133 -13.00 -4.38 -9.62
CA VAL A 133 -13.02 -5.19 -10.85
C VAL A 133 -12.23 -6.49 -10.77
N THR A 134 -11.30 -6.61 -9.82
CA THR A 134 -10.61 -7.88 -9.58
C THR A 134 -11.60 -8.94 -9.09
N GLN A 135 -11.46 -10.16 -9.60
CA GLN A 135 -12.29 -11.28 -9.15
C GLN A 135 -11.61 -12.09 -8.06
N THR A 136 -10.29 -12.11 -8.00
CA THR A 136 -9.54 -12.91 -7.03
C THR A 136 -8.44 -12.09 -6.37
N GLN A 137 -8.02 -12.54 -5.20
CA GLN A 137 -6.88 -11.93 -4.51
C GLN A 137 -5.59 -12.04 -5.32
N ASP A 138 -5.45 -13.09 -6.15
CA ASP A 138 -4.30 -13.32 -7.02
C ASP A 138 -4.22 -12.28 -8.14
N GLU A 139 -5.37 -11.86 -8.70
CA GLU A 139 -5.44 -10.75 -9.64
C GLU A 139 -4.96 -9.44 -8.97
N LEU A 140 -5.46 -9.11 -7.77
CA LEU A 140 -5.01 -7.91 -7.05
C LEU A 140 -3.54 -7.98 -6.62
N ALA A 141 -3.07 -9.14 -6.17
CA ALA A 141 -1.69 -9.39 -5.80
C ALA A 141 -0.76 -9.22 -7.01
N SER A 142 -1.19 -9.63 -8.22
CA SER A 142 -0.40 -9.43 -9.44
C SER A 142 -0.14 -7.95 -9.72
N VAL A 143 -1.14 -7.08 -9.59
CA VAL A 143 -0.97 -5.63 -9.75
C VAL A 143 -0.05 -5.06 -8.68
N LEU A 144 -0.27 -5.42 -7.41
CA LEU A 144 0.59 -4.94 -6.33
C LEU A 144 2.05 -5.41 -6.49
N ALA A 145 2.27 -6.63 -6.96
CA ALA A 145 3.61 -7.15 -7.23
C ALA A 145 4.27 -6.45 -8.43
N HIS A 146 3.49 -6.11 -9.46
CA HIS A 146 3.93 -5.31 -10.60
C HIS A 146 4.37 -3.91 -10.15
N GLU A 147 3.54 -3.20 -9.39
CA GLU A 147 3.87 -1.87 -8.86
C GLU A 147 5.06 -1.92 -7.88
N LEU A 148 5.15 -2.95 -7.03
CA LEU A 148 6.31 -3.19 -6.19
C LEU A 148 7.59 -3.31 -7.03
N SER A 149 7.51 -4.02 -8.16
CA SER A 149 8.65 -4.20 -9.07
C SER A 149 9.07 -2.89 -9.73
N HIS A 150 8.14 -1.98 -10.06
CA HIS A 150 8.52 -0.64 -10.52
C HIS A 150 9.38 0.12 -9.49
N VAL A 151 9.07 -0.02 -8.20
CA VAL A 151 9.81 0.64 -7.13
C VAL A 151 11.15 -0.06 -6.88
N THR A 152 11.19 -1.39 -6.75
CA THR A 152 12.44 -2.12 -6.48
C THR A 152 13.44 -1.96 -7.62
N GLN A 153 12.95 -1.91 -8.86
CA GLN A 153 13.78 -1.67 -10.05
C GLN A 153 14.04 -0.18 -10.32
N ARG A 154 13.58 0.70 -9.42
CA ARG A 154 13.79 2.16 -9.47
C ARG A 154 13.47 2.73 -10.86
N HIS A 155 12.39 2.26 -11.49
CA HIS A 155 12.07 2.58 -12.89
C HIS A 155 11.91 4.08 -13.11
N ILE A 156 11.22 4.78 -12.21
CA ILE A 156 11.04 6.23 -12.29
C ILE A 156 12.39 6.94 -12.23
N SER A 157 13.30 6.52 -11.36
CA SER A 157 14.64 7.10 -11.23
C SER A 157 15.49 6.86 -12.47
N ARG A 158 15.46 5.65 -13.02
CA ARG A 158 16.15 5.33 -14.27
C ARG A 158 15.61 6.14 -15.45
N MET A 159 14.29 6.39 -15.51
CA MET A 159 13.70 7.29 -16.52
C MET A 159 14.21 8.73 -16.36
N ILE A 160 14.22 9.24 -15.13
CA ILE A 160 14.72 10.60 -14.82
C ILE A 160 16.18 10.77 -15.24
N GLU A 161 17.03 9.79 -14.91
CA GLU A 161 18.44 9.79 -15.27
C GLU A 161 18.64 9.78 -16.79
N GLN A 162 17.83 9.01 -17.53
CA GLN A 162 17.86 8.97 -19.00
C GLN A 162 17.44 10.31 -19.64
N GLU A 163 16.49 11.04 -19.04
CA GLU A 163 16.08 12.36 -19.53
C GLU A 163 17.12 13.44 -19.26
N GLY A 164 17.91 13.30 -18.19
CA GLY A 164 19.15 14.07 -17.92
C GLY A 164 18.99 15.58 -17.74
N LYS A 165 17.78 16.14 -17.75
CA LYS A 165 17.52 17.59 -17.77
C LYS A 165 16.41 18.06 -16.80
N THR A 166 15.85 17.16 -16.00
CA THR A 166 14.68 17.46 -15.15
C THR A 166 15.09 17.58 -13.68
N THR A 167 14.65 18.66 -13.01
CA THR A 167 14.91 18.82 -11.57
C THR A 167 13.91 17.99 -10.75
N PRO A 168 14.25 17.54 -9.53
CA PRO A 168 13.31 16.83 -8.65
C PRO A 168 12.00 17.57 -8.41
N LEU A 169 12.01 18.91 -8.41
CA LEU A 169 10.80 19.72 -8.30
C LEU A 169 9.89 19.56 -9.52
N MET A 170 10.44 19.67 -10.73
CA MET A 170 9.69 19.47 -11.97
C MET A 170 9.13 18.05 -12.07
N ILE A 171 9.91 17.05 -11.66
CA ILE A 171 9.48 15.64 -11.66
C ILE A 171 8.31 15.43 -10.70
N GLY A 172 8.37 15.96 -9.48
CA GLY A 172 7.26 15.88 -8.54
C GLY A 172 5.98 16.51 -9.11
N ALA A 173 6.10 17.66 -9.77
CA ALA A 173 4.98 18.30 -10.46
C ALA A 173 4.47 17.46 -11.64
N MET A 174 5.35 16.79 -12.39
CA MET A 174 4.96 15.88 -13.48
C MET A 174 4.16 14.69 -12.95
N ILE A 175 4.63 14.04 -11.88
CA ILE A 175 3.93 12.91 -11.24
C ILE A 175 2.53 13.35 -10.78
N LEU A 176 2.43 14.49 -10.10
CA LEU A 176 1.14 15.03 -9.65
C LEU A 176 0.22 15.38 -10.83
N GLY A 177 0.76 15.95 -11.89
CA GLY A 177 0.04 16.21 -13.14
C GLY A 177 -0.48 14.94 -13.80
N ALA A 178 0.34 13.88 -13.83
CA ALA A 178 -0.04 12.56 -14.35
C ALA A 178 -1.22 11.97 -13.57
N ILE A 179 -1.13 12.00 -12.24
CA ILE A 179 -2.18 11.51 -11.35
C ILE A 179 -3.46 12.33 -11.52
N ALA A 180 -3.37 13.67 -11.59
CA ALA A 180 -4.54 14.52 -11.82
C ALA A 180 -5.19 14.26 -13.20
N ALA A 181 -4.39 14.13 -14.26
CA ALA A 181 -4.87 13.81 -15.60
C ALA A 181 -5.46 12.39 -15.72
N SER A 182 -5.02 11.47 -14.87
CA SER A 182 -5.57 10.11 -14.74
C SER A 182 -7.03 10.14 -14.24
N LYS A 183 -7.36 11.12 -13.40
CA LYS A 183 -8.71 11.33 -12.84
C LYS A 183 -9.64 12.09 -13.76
N ASN A 184 -9.10 13.08 -14.47
CA ASN A 184 -9.89 13.96 -15.34
C ASN A 184 -9.22 14.13 -16.72
N PRO A 185 -9.77 13.52 -17.78
CA PRO A 185 -9.22 13.62 -19.14
C PRO A 185 -9.16 15.05 -19.67
N GLN A 186 -10.10 15.92 -19.27
CA GLN A 186 -10.16 17.32 -19.69
C GLN A 186 -9.02 18.13 -19.07
N VAL A 187 -8.60 17.81 -17.84
CA VAL A 187 -7.40 18.42 -17.21
C VAL A 187 -6.15 18.08 -18.01
N GLY A 188 -5.98 16.82 -18.41
CA GLY A 188 -4.88 16.41 -19.29
C GLY A 188 -4.88 17.16 -20.63
N GLN A 189 -6.05 17.30 -21.27
CA GLN A 189 -6.19 18.04 -22.53
C GLN A 189 -5.93 19.53 -22.38
N ALA A 190 -6.36 20.17 -21.29
CA ALA A 190 -6.10 21.59 -21.02
C ALA A 190 -4.60 21.87 -20.82
N MET A 191 -3.88 20.97 -20.14
CA MET A 191 -2.42 21.07 -19.96
C MET A 191 -1.66 20.95 -21.29
N ILE A 192 -2.12 20.08 -22.20
CA ILE A 192 -1.57 19.90 -23.54
C ILE A 192 -1.92 21.09 -24.45
N ALA A 193 -3.18 21.52 -24.46
CA ALA A 193 -3.69 22.62 -25.29
C ALA A 193 -3.10 23.98 -24.89
N GLY A 194 -2.71 24.16 -23.62
CA GLY A 194 -2.01 25.34 -23.13
C GLY A 194 -0.57 25.51 -23.63
N GLY A 195 -0.08 24.61 -24.51
CA GLY A 195 1.24 24.75 -25.15
C GLY A 195 2.43 24.51 -24.21
N SER A 196 2.20 24.04 -22.98
CA SER A 196 3.28 23.73 -22.06
C SER A 196 4.01 22.47 -22.53
N ALA A 197 5.33 22.56 -22.73
CA ALA A 197 6.18 21.38 -23.02
C ALA A 197 6.01 20.30 -21.94
N LEU A 198 5.67 20.72 -20.71
CA LEU A 198 5.28 19.86 -19.60
C LEU A 198 4.10 18.95 -19.98
N GLY A 199 3.03 19.47 -20.60
CA GLY A 199 1.79 18.72 -20.90
C GLY A 199 1.98 17.48 -21.80
N GLN A 200 2.94 17.50 -22.72
CA GLN A 200 3.29 16.33 -23.54
C GLN A 200 4.14 15.30 -22.79
N GLN A 201 4.83 15.72 -21.73
CA GLN A 201 5.79 14.94 -20.96
C GLN A 201 5.22 14.45 -19.61
N LEU A 202 3.98 14.83 -19.25
CA LEU A 202 3.31 14.42 -18.00
C LEU A 202 2.95 12.93 -17.94
N GLY A 203 3.07 12.18 -19.03
CA GLY A 203 2.84 10.73 -18.99
C GLY A 203 4.02 10.03 -18.32
N LEU A 204 3.82 9.45 -17.13
CA LEU A 204 4.71 8.40 -16.61
C LEU A 204 4.51 7.13 -17.44
N ASN A 205 4.93 7.18 -18.70
CA ASN A 205 4.81 6.07 -19.62
C ASN A 205 6.07 5.24 -19.50
N PHE A 206 5.98 4.12 -18.78
CA PHE A 206 7.11 3.21 -18.68
C PHE A 206 7.46 2.64 -20.06
N SER A 207 8.76 2.47 -20.31
CA SER A 207 9.19 1.85 -21.55
C SER A 207 8.71 0.40 -21.60
N ARG A 208 8.56 -0.15 -22.81
CA ARG A 208 8.17 -1.56 -22.99
C ARG A 208 9.13 -2.51 -22.27
N ASP A 209 10.39 -2.13 -22.12
CA ASP A 209 11.42 -2.95 -21.46
C ASP A 209 11.24 -2.94 -19.95
N MET A 210 10.93 -1.78 -19.37
CA MET A 210 10.59 -1.63 -17.95
C MET A 210 9.32 -2.39 -17.59
N GLU A 211 8.29 -2.34 -18.44
CA GLU A 211 7.06 -3.11 -18.24
C GLU A 211 7.33 -4.62 -18.24
N ARG A 212 8.14 -5.12 -19.18
CA ARG A 212 8.52 -6.54 -19.19
C ARG A 212 9.37 -6.92 -17.97
N GLU A 213 10.26 -6.04 -17.53
CA GLU A 213 11.05 -6.28 -16.31
C GLU A 213 10.14 -6.35 -15.07
N ALA A 214 9.20 -5.41 -14.94
CA ALA A 214 8.22 -5.38 -13.86
C ALA A 214 7.30 -6.62 -13.87
N ASP A 215 6.80 -7.04 -15.04
CA ASP A 215 5.99 -8.25 -15.17
C ASP A 215 6.75 -9.49 -14.67
N ARG A 216 8.01 -9.65 -15.06
CA ARG A 216 8.82 -10.83 -14.71
C ARG A 216 9.14 -10.90 -13.23
N ILE A 217 9.56 -9.77 -12.67
CA ILE A 217 9.93 -9.69 -11.25
C ILE A 217 8.66 -9.81 -10.40
N GLY A 218 7.60 -9.11 -10.78
CA GLY A 218 6.31 -9.16 -10.11
C GLY A 218 5.73 -10.57 -10.11
N TYR A 219 5.80 -11.28 -11.23
CA TYR A 219 5.41 -12.69 -11.33
C TYR A 219 6.21 -13.56 -10.36
N GLY A 220 7.53 -13.39 -10.34
CA GLY A 220 8.41 -14.12 -9.42
C GLY A 220 8.15 -13.80 -7.95
N VAL A 221 7.82 -12.55 -7.62
CA VAL A 221 7.49 -12.10 -6.25
C VAL A 221 6.14 -12.65 -5.81
N ALA A 222 5.10 -12.54 -6.64
CA ALA A 222 3.76 -13.02 -6.30
C ALA A 222 3.73 -14.54 -6.11
N THR A 223 4.38 -15.29 -7.01
CA THR A 223 4.47 -16.75 -6.88
C THR A 223 5.27 -17.18 -5.65
N GLN A 224 6.37 -16.48 -5.34
CA GLN A 224 7.12 -16.71 -4.10
C GLN A 224 6.31 -16.37 -2.84
N ALA A 225 5.40 -15.40 -2.91
CA ALA A 225 4.48 -15.05 -1.84
C ALA A 225 3.30 -16.04 -1.70
N GLY A 226 3.19 -17.03 -2.58
CA GLY A 226 2.15 -18.06 -2.55
C GLY A 226 0.87 -17.69 -3.31
N TYR A 227 0.89 -16.65 -4.15
CA TYR A 227 -0.22 -16.32 -5.05
C TYR A 227 -0.16 -17.14 -6.34
N GLU A 228 -1.34 -17.42 -6.88
CA GLU A 228 -1.47 -18.23 -8.09
C GLU A 228 -0.96 -17.46 -9.33
N PRO A 229 -0.04 -18.05 -10.12
CA PRO A 229 0.51 -17.36 -11.28
C PRO A 229 -0.54 -17.01 -12.34
N GLN A 230 -1.67 -17.73 -12.37
CA GLN A 230 -2.80 -17.44 -13.25
C GLN A 230 -3.43 -16.05 -12.98
N GLY A 231 -3.21 -15.46 -11.79
CA GLY A 231 -3.66 -14.11 -11.43
C GLY A 231 -3.14 -13.03 -12.38
N PHE A 232 -1.87 -13.13 -12.81
CA PHE A 232 -1.26 -12.19 -13.78
C PHE A 232 -1.96 -12.23 -15.14
N VAL A 233 -2.21 -13.44 -15.65
CA VAL A 233 -2.86 -13.62 -16.96
C VAL A 233 -4.30 -13.14 -16.90
N ASN A 234 -5.04 -13.51 -15.86
CA ASN A 234 -6.42 -13.06 -15.67
C ASN A 234 -6.49 -11.53 -15.55
N MET A 235 -5.55 -10.89 -14.86
CA MET A 235 -5.53 -9.43 -14.75
C MET A 235 -5.34 -8.75 -16.11
N PHE A 236 -4.47 -9.27 -16.98
CA PHE A 236 -4.36 -8.73 -18.33
C PHE A 236 -5.64 -8.89 -19.15
N ASP A 237 -6.30 -10.03 -19.06
CA ASP A 237 -7.60 -10.23 -19.70
C ASP A 237 -8.64 -9.24 -19.15
N ARG A 238 -8.64 -8.96 -17.84
CA ARG A 238 -9.52 -7.97 -17.21
C ARG A 238 -9.29 -6.58 -17.78
N LEU A 239 -8.03 -6.14 -17.84
CA LEU A 239 -7.66 -4.84 -18.39
C LEU A 239 -8.02 -4.74 -19.86
N TYR A 240 -7.78 -5.81 -20.63
CA TYR A 240 -8.16 -5.88 -22.04
C TYR A 240 -9.68 -5.75 -22.21
N GLN A 241 -10.48 -6.54 -21.48
CA GLN A 241 -11.94 -6.46 -21.54
C GLN A 241 -12.48 -5.10 -21.08
N ALA A 242 -11.94 -4.56 -19.98
CA ALA A 242 -12.35 -3.27 -19.44
C ALA A 242 -12.02 -2.10 -20.40
N SER A 243 -10.90 -2.19 -21.13
CA SER A 243 -10.55 -1.20 -22.15
C SER A 243 -11.49 -1.23 -23.37
N ARG A 244 -12.05 -2.40 -23.74
CA ARG A 244 -13.01 -2.53 -24.84
C ARG A 244 -14.40 -1.97 -24.52
N HIS A 245 -14.81 -1.99 -23.25
CA HIS A 245 -16.13 -1.52 -22.82
C HIS A 245 -16.18 -0.02 -22.51
N ASN A 246 -15.03 0.66 -22.58
CA ASN A 246 -14.93 2.10 -22.40
C ASN A 246 -14.66 2.75 -23.78
N ASP A 247 -15.72 3.21 -24.46
CA ASP A 247 -15.71 3.78 -25.82
C ASP A 247 -14.78 4.99 -26.03
N SER A 248 -14.14 5.50 -24.97
CA SER A 248 -13.24 6.66 -25.02
C SER A 248 -11.76 6.32 -25.22
N GLY A 249 -11.37 5.03 -25.27
CA GLY A 249 -9.97 4.59 -25.44
C GLY A 249 -9.03 5.09 -24.34
N ASN A 250 -9.60 5.51 -23.21
CA ASN A 250 -8.90 6.27 -22.18
C ASN A 250 -8.97 5.55 -20.83
N PHE A 251 -8.07 4.59 -20.66
CA PHE A 251 -7.95 3.81 -19.44
C PHE A 251 -6.70 4.28 -18.66
N PRO A 252 -6.85 4.92 -17.49
CA PRO A 252 -5.72 5.53 -16.78
C PRO A 252 -4.55 4.57 -16.55
N TYR A 253 -4.81 3.35 -16.10
CA TYR A 253 -3.77 2.33 -15.91
C TYR A 253 -3.01 1.98 -17.20
N LEU A 254 -3.72 1.84 -18.34
CA LEU A 254 -3.08 1.47 -19.60
C LEU A 254 -2.33 2.63 -20.27
N ARG A 255 -2.51 3.87 -19.80
CA ARG A 255 -1.69 5.00 -20.24
C ARG A 255 -0.28 4.89 -19.69
N THR A 256 -0.15 4.57 -18.41
CA THR A 256 1.15 4.42 -17.73
C THR A 256 1.74 3.02 -17.94
N HIS A 257 0.90 2.00 -18.10
CA HIS A 257 1.26 0.59 -18.33
C HIS A 257 0.68 0.04 -19.63
N PRO A 258 1.27 0.36 -20.81
CA PRO A 258 0.75 -0.12 -22.08
C PRO A 258 0.71 -1.65 -22.16
N LEU A 259 -0.49 -2.21 -22.31
CA LEU A 259 -0.69 -3.64 -22.49
C LEU A 259 -0.41 -4.03 -23.94
N THR A 260 0.49 -4.98 -24.15
CA THR A 260 0.81 -5.49 -25.50
C THR A 260 0.60 -7.00 -25.58
N THR A 261 0.35 -7.49 -26.80
CA THR A 261 0.19 -8.93 -27.07
C THR A 261 1.41 -9.73 -26.64
N GLU A 262 2.61 -9.16 -26.72
CA GLU A 262 3.85 -9.80 -26.32
C GLU A 262 3.92 -10.01 -24.80
N ARG A 263 3.49 -9.03 -24.00
CA ARG A 263 3.44 -9.15 -22.52
C ARG A 263 2.47 -10.25 -22.09
N ILE A 264 1.28 -10.28 -22.70
CA ILE A 264 0.27 -11.31 -22.45
C ILE A 264 0.84 -12.69 -22.80
N ALA A 265 1.43 -12.83 -23.99
CA ALA A 265 2.03 -14.08 -24.43
C ALA A 265 3.18 -14.51 -23.52
N GLU A 266 4.00 -13.58 -23.04
CA GLU A 266 5.10 -13.89 -22.12
C GLU A 266 4.56 -14.43 -20.78
N MET A 267 3.54 -13.81 -20.18
CA MET A 267 2.97 -14.32 -18.92
C MET A 267 2.22 -15.63 -19.10
N GLN A 268 1.56 -15.85 -20.24
CA GLN A 268 0.97 -17.14 -20.57
C GLN A 268 2.04 -18.23 -20.72
N ALA A 269 3.18 -17.92 -21.35
CA ALA A 269 4.28 -18.87 -21.53
C ALA A 269 5.00 -19.22 -20.21
N ARG A 270 4.92 -18.36 -19.19
CA ARG A 270 5.48 -18.59 -17.85
C ARG A 270 4.62 -19.50 -16.98
N GLN A 271 3.37 -19.76 -17.35
CA GLN A 271 2.50 -20.66 -16.60
C GLN A 271 3.09 -22.09 -16.58
N PRO A 272 3.13 -22.75 -15.41
CA PRO A 272 3.64 -24.12 -15.32
C PRO A 272 2.82 -25.07 -16.21
N LEU A 273 3.47 -25.74 -17.17
CA LEU A 273 2.81 -26.68 -18.10
C LEU A 273 2.10 -27.85 -17.38
N ALA A 274 2.57 -28.22 -16.18
CA ALA A 274 2.03 -29.34 -15.39
C ALA A 274 0.89 -28.93 -14.43
N GLN A 275 0.61 -27.63 -14.29
CA GLN A 275 -0.44 -27.09 -13.43
C GLN A 275 -1.28 -26.10 -14.23
N ARG A 276 -2.05 -26.61 -15.21
CA ARG A 276 -3.30 -25.92 -15.57
C ARG A 276 -4.23 -26.05 -14.38
N ALA A 277 -4.02 -25.23 -13.36
CA ALA A 277 -4.95 -25.05 -12.27
C ALA A 277 -6.33 -24.74 -12.91
N GLY A 278 -7.39 -25.28 -12.31
CA GLY A 278 -8.75 -24.91 -12.71
C GLY A 278 -8.95 -23.39 -12.65
N PRO A 279 -10.07 -22.87 -13.17
CA PRO A 279 -10.35 -21.44 -13.08
C PRO A 279 -10.22 -20.97 -11.63
N LEU A 280 -9.48 -19.88 -11.40
CA LEU A 280 -9.33 -19.32 -10.07
C LEU A 280 -10.72 -18.97 -9.52
N VAL A 281 -11.05 -19.51 -8.35
CA VAL A 281 -12.33 -19.29 -7.70
C VAL A 281 -12.18 -18.13 -6.72
N PRO A 282 -13.06 -17.10 -6.77
CA PRO A 282 -13.04 -16.01 -5.80
C PRO A 282 -13.22 -16.54 -4.38
N THR A 283 -12.36 -16.12 -3.46
CA THR A 283 -12.65 -16.27 -2.03
C THR A 283 -13.84 -15.39 -1.65
N MET A 284 -14.59 -15.79 -0.63
CA MET A 284 -15.71 -14.98 -0.15
C MET A 284 -15.23 -13.61 0.37
N GLU A 285 -14.09 -13.58 1.05
CA GLU A 285 -13.44 -12.35 1.51
C GLU A 285 -13.18 -11.39 0.34
N HIS A 286 -12.47 -11.83 -0.71
CA HIS A 286 -12.17 -10.97 -1.85
C HIS A 286 -13.43 -10.45 -2.54
N ALA A 287 -14.42 -11.33 -2.76
CA ALA A 287 -15.66 -10.92 -3.41
C ALA A 287 -16.44 -9.86 -2.61
N MET A 288 -16.45 -9.96 -1.28
CA MET A 288 -17.06 -8.97 -0.39
C MET A 288 -16.24 -7.66 -0.33
N ILE A 289 -14.91 -7.73 -0.36
CA ILE A 289 -14.04 -6.54 -0.44
C ILE A 289 -14.22 -5.81 -1.78
N ALA A 290 -14.30 -6.53 -2.91
CA ALA A 290 -14.61 -5.93 -4.20
C ALA A 290 -15.99 -5.24 -4.19
N ALA A 291 -16.99 -5.85 -3.53
CA ALA A 291 -18.29 -5.22 -3.33
C ALA A 291 -18.20 -3.96 -2.45
N ARG A 292 -17.38 -3.97 -1.38
CA ARG A 292 -17.10 -2.80 -0.55
C ARG A 292 -16.48 -1.67 -1.37
N ALA A 293 -15.43 -1.97 -2.13
CA ALA A 293 -14.71 -1.00 -2.96
C ALA A 293 -15.65 -0.35 -3.99
N ARG A 294 -16.55 -1.12 -4.59
CA ARG A 294 -17.59 -0.63 -5.51
C ARG A 294 -18.56 0.36 -4.85
N VAL A 295 -19.02 0.07 -3.62
CA VAL A 295 -19.91 0.98 -2.88
C VAL A 295 -19.18 2.23 -2.40
N VAL A 296 -17.95 2.09 -1.90
CA VAL A 296 -17.13 3.20 -1.39
C VAL A 296 -16.73 4.17 -2.51
N SER A 297 -16.41 3.66 -3.70
CA SER A 297 -16.03 4.50 -4.86
C SER A 297 -17.20 5.17 -5.58
N ASN A 298 -18.43 4.67 -5.39
CA ASN A 298 -19.61 5.20 -6.07
C ASN A 298 -20.70 5.57 -5.06
N SER A 299 -20.52 6.70 -4.39
CA SER A 299 -21.40 7.21 -3.33
C SER A 299 -22.63 7.98 -3.82
N GLY A 300 -22.88 8.03 -5.13
CA GLY A 300 -24.06 8.67 -5.70
C GLY A 300 -25.35 7.96 -5.29
N VAL A 301 -26.38 8.71 -4.88
CA VAL A 301 -27.65 8.15 -4.35
C VAL A 301 -28.27 7.12 -5.29
N ASP A 302 -28.32 7.40 -6.60
CA ASP A 302 -28.92 6.48 -7.57
C ASP A 302 -28.09 5.22 -7.76
N ALA A 303 -26.76 5.32 -7.72
CA ALA A 303 -25.87 4.17 -7.77
C ALA A 303 -26.02 3.30 -6.53
N LEU A 304 -26.11 3.91 -5.34
CA LEU A 304 -26.34 3.18 -4.08
C LEU A 304 -27.70 2.48 -4.09
N ARG A 305 -28.76 3.12 -4.60
CA ARG A 305 -30.08 2.49 -4.75
C ARG A 305 -30.05 1.31 -5.72
N ALA A 306 -29.36 1.46 -6.85
CA ALA A 306 -29.17 0.37 -7.80
C ALA A 306 -28.44 -0.82 -7.16
N MET A 307 -27.34 -0.58 -6.44
CA MET A 307 -26.59 -1.62 -5.73
C MET A 307 -27.40 -2.26 -4.60
N MET A 308 -28.21 -1.48 -3.88
CA MET A 308 -29.14 -2.01 -2.87
C MET A 308 -30.16 -2.97 -3.50
N GLY A 309 -30.66 -2.67 -4.70
CA GLY A 309 -31.62 -3.50 -5.42
C GLY A 309 -31.04 -4.79 -6.04
N GLU A 310 -29.71 -4.93 -6.15
CA GLU A 310 -29.06 -6.15 -6.69
C GLU A 310 -29.47 -7.41 -5.91
N ALA A 311 -29.70 -7.29 -4.60
CA ALA A 311 -30.12 -8.41 -3.75
C ALA A 311 -31.55 -8.91 -4.04
N ASP A 312 -32.36 -8.13 -4.75
CA ASP A 312 -33.75 -8.46 -5.09
C ASP A 312 -33.91 -8.81 -6.58
N ALA A 313 -32.80 -8.89 -7.33
CA ALA A 313 -32.79 -9.32 -8.71
C ALA A 313 -33.32 -10.76 -8.86
N SER A 314 -34.06 -11.04 -9.94
CA SER A 314 -34.69 -12.34 -10.18
C SER A 314 -33.69 -13.51 -10.29
N ASN A 315 -32.46 -13.24 -10.70
CA ASN A 315 -31.38 -14.22 -10.80
C ASN A 315 -30.56 -14.36 -9.50
N PHE A 316 -30.87 -13.61 -8.44
CA PHE A 316 -30.08 -13.63 -7.20
C PHE A 316 -29.94 -15.05 -6.63
N ALA A 317 -31.05 -15.80 -6.58
CA ALA A 317 -31.08 -17.16 -6.05
C ALA A 317 -30.27 -18.17 -6.89
N THR A 318 -29.99 -17.86 -8.16
CA THR A 318 -29.19 -18.73 -9.04
C THR A 318 -27.69 -18.44 -8.97
N LEU A 319 -27.28 -17.38 -8.27
CA LEU A 319 -25.86 -17.03 -8.12
C LEU A 319 -25.13 -18.05 -7.22
N PRO A 320 -23.83 -18.30 -7.45
CA PRO A 320 -23.01 -19.03 -6.48
C PRO A 320 -22.99 -18.35 -5.11
N GLN A 321 -22.85 -19.12 -4.03
CA GLN A 321 -22.91 -18.61 -2.65
C GLN A 321 -21.96 -17.42 -2.39
N VAL A 322 -20.72 -17.49 -2.88
CA VAL A 322 -19.73 -16.39 -2.79
C VAL A 322 -20.27 -15.09 -3.41
N ARG A 323 -20.95 -15.18 -4.56
CA ARG A 323 -21.54 -14.03 -5.24
C ARG A 323 -22.79 -13.53 -4.52
N GLN A 324 -23.61 -14.44 -3.98
CA GLN A 324 -24.74 -14.04 -3.13
C GLN A 324 -24.27 -13.26 -1.90
N ALA A 325 -23.23 -13.74 -1.22
CA ALA A 325 -22.63 -13.05 -0.06
C ALA A 325 -22.09 -11.67 -0.44
N ALA A 326 -21.36 -11.55 -1.55
CA ALA A 326 -20.84 -10.27 -2.03
C ALA A 326 -21.95 -9.27 -2.40
N VAL A 327 -23.02 -9.72 -3.07
CA VAL A 327 -24.18 -8.89 -3.40
C VAL A 327 -24.87 -8.42 -2.12
N LEU A 328 -25.20 -9.34 -1.20
CA LEU A 328 -25.84 -8.99 0.07
C LEU A 328 -25.00 -8.03 0.90
N TYR A 329 -23.68 -8.22 0.93
CA TYR A 329 -22.74 -7.33 1.62
C TYR A 329 -22.75 -5.92 1.01
N GLY A 330 -22.60 -5.83 -0.32
CA GLY A 330 -22.64 -4.56 -1.03
C GLY A 330 -23.98 -3.84 -0.87
N SER A 331 -25.10 -4.54 -1.02
CA SER A 331 -26.44 -3.99 -0.84
C SER A 331 -26.68 -3.51 0.59
N ALA A 332 -26.24 -4.26 1.62
CA ALA A 332 -26.36 -3.85 3.02
C ALA A 332 -25.54 -2.59 3.33
N LEU A 333 -24.31 -2.51 2.80
CA LEU A 333 -23.47 -1.32 2.94
C LEU A 333 -24.09 -0.12 2.23
N ALA A 334 -24.62 -0.31 1.01
CA ALA A 334 -25.30 0.74 0.26
C ALA A 334 -26.55 1.26 1.02
N ALA A 335 -27.37 0.35 1.55
CA ALA A 335 -28.51 0.71 2.39
C ALA A 335 -28.10 1.50 3.64
N SER A 336 -27.01 1.10 4.31
CA SER A 336 -26.46 1.84 5.44
C SER A 336 -26.00 3.26 5.05
N ARG A 337 -25.33 3.42 3.90
CA ARG A 337 -24.90 4.74 3.38
C ARG A 337 -26.07 5.64 3.01
N LEU A 338 -27.18 5.05 2.55
CA LEU A 338 -28.45 5.75 2.30
C LEU A 338 -29.24 6.06 3.59
N LYS A 339 -28.75 5.62 4.76
CA LYS A 339 -29.43 5.70 6.07
C LYS A 339 -30.76 4.93 6.10
N GLU A 340 -30.92 3.93 5.23
CA GLU A 340 -32.07 3.03 5.21
C GLU A 340 -31.86 1.87 6.22
N ASN A 341 -31.82 2.21 7.51
CA ASN A 341 -31.44 1.28 8.59
C ASN A 341 -32.28 -0.01 8.59
N ALA A 342 -33.59 0.08 8.30
CA ALA A 342 -34.46 -1.08 8.21
C ALA A 342 -34.10 -2.00 7.02
N ALA A 343 -33.73 -1.43 5.86
CA ALA A 343 -33.29 -2.19 4.71
C ALA A 343 -31.92 -2.84 4.98
N ALA A 344 -30.98 -2.09 5.55
CA ALA A 344 -29.67 -2.60 5.96
C ALA A 344 -29.81 -3.80 6.92
N GLY A 345 -30.67 -3.70 7.95
CA GLY A 345 -30.92 -4.80 8.88
C GLY A 345 -31.50 -6.07 8.22
N ARG A 346 -32.44 -5.92 7.28
CA ARG A 346 -32.97 -7.07 6.51
C ARG A 346 -31.89 -7.74 5.65
N LEU A 347 -31.07 -6.95 4.96
CA LEU A 347 -29.98 -7.46 4.12
C LEU A 347 -28.89 -8.14 4.95
N LEU A 348 -28.53 -7.58 6.11
CA LEU A 348 -27.59 -8.20 7.06
C LEU A 348 -28.12 -9.52 7.62
N THR A 349 -29.42 -9.60 7.90
CA THR A 349 -30.07 -10.85 8.35
C THR A 349 -29.98 -11.94 7.29
N ARG A 350 -30.10 -11.59 6.00
CA ARG A 350 -29.91 -12.49 4.85
C ARG A 350 -28.43 -12.85 4.64
N LEU A 351 -27.52 -11.90 4.88
CA LEU A 351 -26.07 -12.09 4.72
C LEU A 351 -25.50 -13.11 5.71
N LYS A 352 -25.96 -13.09 6.97
CA LYS A 352 -25.45 -13.96 8.04
C LYS A 352 -25.44 -15.47 7.68
N PRO A 353 -26.54 -16.10 7.20
CA PRO A 353 -26.50 -17.49 6.77
C PRO A 353 -25.69 -17.69 5.47
N ALA A 354 -25.65 -16.70 4.58
CA ALA A 354 -24.88 -16.80 3.34
C ALA A 354 -23.37 -16.92 3.59
N THR A 355 -22.87 -16.37 4.71
CA THR A 355 -21.45 -16.41 5.09
C THR A 355 -21.10 -17.47 6.13
N ALA A 356 -22.07 -18.22 6.68
CA ALA A 356 -21.87 -19.09 7.85
C ALA A 356 -20.83 -20.21 7.66
N GLY A 357 -20.55 -20.64 6.43
CA GLY A 357 -19.53 -21.64 6.10
C GLY A 357 -18.13 -21.07 5.86
N ASP A 358 -17.96 -19.75 5.89
CA ASP A 358 -16.71 -19.06 5.59
C ASP A 358 -16.34 -18.11 6.74
N ALA A 359 -15.22 -18.37 7.40
CA ALA A 359 -14.82 -17.62 8.59
C ALA A 359 -14.51 -16.14 8.28
N ALA A 360 -13.87 -15.86 7.14
CA ALA A 360 -13.52 -14.51 6.72
C ALA A 360 -14.77 -13.73 6.30
N GLY A 361 -15.66 -14.34 5.52
CA GLY A 361 -16.97 -13.80 5.16
C GLY A 361 -17.85 -13.55 6.38
N THR A 362 -17.85 -14.46 7.36
CA THR A 362 -18.57 -14.27 8.64
C THR A 362 -18.01 -13.08 9.42
N ARG A 363 -16.68 -12.92 9.46
CA ARG A 363 -16.03 -11.76 10.09
C ARG A 363 -16.44 -10.45 9.40
N LEU A 364 -16.36 -10.39 8.07
CA LEU A 364 -16.74 -9.20 7.31
C LEU A 364 -18.23 -8.85 7.50
N ALA A 365 -19.11 -9.85 7.48
CA ALA A 365 -20.55 -9.65 7.73
C ALA A 365 -20.82 -9.07 9.13
N ARG A 366 -20.08 -9.54 10.15
CA ARG A 366 -20.18 -9.02 11.52
C ARG A 366 -19.66 -7.59 11.64
N LEU A 367 -18.51 -7.29 11.01
CA LEU A 367 -17.97 -5.93 10.95
C LEU A 367 -18.97 -4.98 10.29
N LEU A 368 -19.55 -5.34 9.14
CA LEU A 368 -20.55 -4.52 8.47
C LEU A 368 -21.81 -4.32 9.31
N ALA A 369 -22.25 -5.35 10.03
CA ALA A 369 -23.38 -5.22 10.95
C ALA A 369 -23.09 -4.23 12.09
N ALA A 370 -21.86 -4.25 12.63
CA ALA A 370 -21.41 -3.31 13.65
C ALA A 370 -21.29 -1.88 13.07
N GLU A 371 -20.73 -1.71 11.86
CA GLU A 371 -20.67 -0.41 11.16
C GLU A 371 -22.06 0.17 10.92
N ALA A 372 -23.01 -0.66 10.46
CA ALA A 372 -24.40 -0.24 10.23
C ALA A 372 -25.11 0.14 11.52
N ALA A 373 -24.88 -0.59 12.62
CA ALA A 373 -25.40 -0.26 13.94
C ALA A 373 -24.85 1.11 14.43
N LEU A 374 -23.54 1.35 14.27
CA LEU A 374 -22.92 2.61 14.65
C LEU A 374 -23.49 3.78 13.83
N ALA A 375 -23.64 3.58 12.51
CA ALA A 375 -24.24 4.58 11.62
C ALA A 375 -25.70 4.89 11.97
N ALA A 376 -26.43 3.91 12.52
CA ALA A 376 -27.78 4.08 13.04
C ALA A 376 -27.85 4.71 14.45
N GLY A 377 -26.70 4.99 15.08
CA GLY A 377 -26.61 5.53 16.43
C GLY A 377 -26.69 4.46 17.54
N ASP A 378 -26.65 3.18 17.19
CA ASP A 378 -26.71 2.06 18.13
C ASP A 378 -25.29 1.59 18.52
N ALA A 379 -24.65 2.42 19.36
CA ALA A 379 -23.35 2.12 19.93
C ALA A 379 -23.32 0.83 20.78
N PRO A 380 -24.34 0.51 21.62
CA PRO A 380 -24.39 -0.75 22.36
C PRO A 380 -24.32 -1.99 21.46
N THR A 381 -25.09 -2.04 20.37
CA THR A 381 -25.04 -3.16 19.42
C THR A 381 -23.69 -3.24 18.71
N THR A 382 -23.12 -2.10 18.34
CA THR A 382 -21.77 -2.04 17.75
C THR A 382 -20.73 -2.68 18.67
N ILE A 383 -20.73 -2.30 19.96
CA ILE A 383 -19.83 -2.86 20.98
C ILE A 383 -20.04 -4.37 21.13
N ALA A 384 -21.29 -4.83 21.16
CA ALA A 384 -21.61 -6.26 21.32
C ALA A 384 -21.19 -7.12 20.11
N LEU A 385 -21.25 -6.55 18.90
CA LEU A 385 -20.87 -7.23 17.67
C LEU A 385 -19.36 -7.19 17.38
N THR A 386 -18.62 -6.25 17.95
CA THR A 386 -17.19 -6.11 17.69
C THR A 386 -16.38 -7.01 18.62
N ASP A 387 -15.76 -8.07 18.08
CA ASP A 387 -14.93 -8.98 18.86
C ASP A 387 -13.60 -8.32 19.24
N VAL A 388 -13.22 -8.44 20.51
CA VAL A 388 -11.97 -7.90 21.05
C VAL A 388 -10.83 -8.92 21.02
N ARG A 389 -11.14 -10.21 20.84
CA ARG A 389 -10.12 -11.27 20.83
C ARG A 389 -9.43 -11.31 19.47
N GLY A 390 -8.15 -10.99 19.44
CA GLY A 390 -7.39 -10.88 18.19
C GLY A 390 -7.88 -9.73 17.31
N ALA A 391 -8.32 -8.63 17.92
CA ALA A 391 -8.81 -7.47 17.21
C ALA A 391 -7.73 -6.92 16.26
N GLU A 392 -8.08 -6.90 14.97
CA GLU A 392 -7.29 -6.23 13.94
C GLU A 392 -7.72 -4.76 13.85
N ARG A 393 -7.12 -4.03 12.90
CA ARG A 393 -7.36 -2.60 12.73
C ARG A 393 -8.84 -2.20 12.69
N PRO A 394 -9.73 -2.85 11.90
CA PRO A 394 -11.13 -2.43 11.83
C PRO A 394 -11.86 -2.55 13.16
N GLU A 395 -11.64 -3.64 13.90
CA GLU A 395 -12.27 -3.84 15.22
C GLU A 395 -11.79 -2.79 16.23
N VAL A 396 -10.49 -2.49 16.25
CA VAL A 396 -9.92 -1.49 17.17
C VAL A 396 -10.54 -0.11 16.93
N LEU A 397 -10.62 0.32 15.67
CA LEU A 397 -11.18 1.62 15.31
C LEU A 397 -12.69 1.67 15.56
N LEU A 398 -13.43 0.66 15.10
CA LEU A 398 -14.89 0.63 15.24
C LEU A 398 -15.32 0.58 16.71
N LEU A 399 -14.63 -0.21 17.53
CA LEU A 399 -14.91 -0.28 18.97
C LEU A 399 -14.55 1.01 19.69
N GLY A 400 -13.44 1.67 19.31
CA GLY A 400 -13.06 2.97 19.84
C GLY A 400 -14.12 4.03 19.54
N GLU A 401 -14.62 4.08 18.30
CA GLU A 401 -15.71 4.98 17.90
C GLU A 401 -17.01 4.71 18.66
N ALA A 402 -17.41 3.43 18.75
CA ALA A 402 -18.62 3.04 19.46
C ALA A 402 -18.55 3.38 20.96
N ARG A 403 -17.39 3.18 21.60
CA ARG A 403 -17.17 3.56 23.00
C ARG A 403 -17.27 5.07 23.20
N LEU A 404 -16.74 5.88 22.28
CA LEU A 404 -16.91 7.33 22.35
C LEU A 404 -18.37 7.75 22.18
N ALA A 405 -19.07 7.17 21.21
CA ALA A 405 -20.49 7.42 20.98
C ALA A 405 -21.35 7.04 22.21
N ALA A 406 -20.96 6.00 22.95
CA ALA A 406 -21.61 5.58 24.18
C ALA A 406 -21.18 6.36 25.44
N GLY A 407 -20.34 7.41 25.32
CA GLY A 407 -19.81 8.16 26.46
C GLY A 407 -18.78 7.40 27.30
N ARG A 408 -18.26 6.27 26.80
CA ARG A 408 -17.29 5.38 27.48
C ARG A 408 -15.85 5.64 27.01
N ALA A 409 -15.44 6.91 26.98
CA ALA A 409 -14.13 7.31 26.46
C ALA A 409 -12.95 6.67 27.22
N ALA A 410 -13.08 6.46 28.53
CA ALA A 410 -12.07 5.80 29.35
C ALA A 410 -11.74 4.39 28.84
N ASP A 411 -12.76 3.65 28.38
CA ASP A 411 -12.61 2.28 27.87
C ASP A 411 -11.96 2.25 26.48
N ALA A 412 -11.93 3.37 25.74
CA ALA A 412 -11.32 3.46 24.42
C ALA A 412 -9.81 3.70 24.50
N VAL A 413 -9.32 4.43 25.50
CA VAL A 413 -7.93 4.90 25.57
C VAL A 413 -6.92 3.75 25.62
N GLY A 414 -7.10 2.77 26.52
CA GLY A 414 -6.13 1.69 26.69
C GLY A 414 -5.82 0.94 25.39
N PRO A 415 -6.82 0.35 24.72
CA PRO A 415 -6.62 -0.36 23.46
C PRO A 415 -6.07 0.51 22.33
N LEU A 416 -6.55 1.76 22.19
CA LEU A 416 -6.04 2.67 21.17
C LEU A 416 -4.59 3.07 21.42
N GLN A 417 -4.21 3.28 22.68
CA GLN A 417 -2.83 3.60 23.06
C GLN A 417 -1.90 2.40 22.80
N THR A 418 -2.34 1.17 23.10
CA THR A 418 -1.59 -0.04 22.72
C THR A 418 -1.43 -0.14 21.21
N TRP A 419 -2.49 0.12 20.44
CA TRP A 419 -2.45 0.07 18.98
C TRP A 419 -1.45 1.06 18.40
N VAL A 420 -1.53 2.35 18.72
CA VAL A 420 -0.64 3.36 18.15
C VAL A 420 0.82 3.23 18.62
N THR A 421 1.07 2.50 19.71
CA THR A 421 2.44 2.16 20.13
C THR A 421 3.11 1.20 19.13
N ILE A 422 2.34 0.26 18.57
CA ILE A 422 2.80 -0.71 17.57
C ILE A 422 2.68 -0.14 16.16
N HIS A 423 1.61 0.62 15.90
CA HIS A 423 1.24 1.17 14.61
C HIS A 423 1.33 2.70 14.60
N GLY A 424 2.51 3.25 14.95
CA GLY A 424 2.70 4.69 15.15
C GLY A 424 2.41 5.61 13.95
N LYS A 425 2.22 5.05 12.75
CA LYS A 425 1.83 5.77 11.53
C LYS A 425 0.33 5.69 11.21
N ASP A 426 -0.48 5.12 12.09
CA ASP A 426 -1.94 5.04 11.92
C ASP A 426 -2.61 6.35 12.38
N GLY A 427 -2.79 7.28 11.45
CA GLY A 427 -3.36 8.60 11.73
C GLY A 427 -4.79 8.54 12.28
N THR A 428 -5.63 7.67 11.74
CA THR A 428 -7.03 7.52 12.19
C THR A 428 -7.10 7.00 13.63
N ALA A 429 -6.24 6.06 14.01
CA ALA A 429 -6.14 5.62 15.40
C ALA A 429 -5.67 6.74 16.33
N TRP A 430 -4.68 7.53 15.92
CA TRP A 430 -4.21 8.71 16.68
C TRP A 430 -5.31 9.76 16.84
N GLN A 431 -6.06 10.07 15.78
CA GLN A 431 -7.18 11.00 15.83
C GLN A 431 -8.27 10.52 16.78
N LEU A 432 -8.60 9.23 16.74
CA LEU A 432 -9.59 8.62 17.61
C LEU A 432 -9.14 8.63 19.08
N LEU A 433 -7.86 8.35 19.34
CA LEU A 433 -7.26 8.46 20.67
C LEU A 433 -7.30 9.90 21.19
N GLY A 434 -7.03 10.89 20.33
CA GLY A 434 -7.13 12.30 20.67
C GLY A 434 -8.55 12.70 21.11
N ARG A 435 -9.57 12.24 20.38
CA ARG A 435 -10.99 12.42 20.77
C ARG A 435 -11.30 11.76 22.11
N ALA A 436 -10.75 10.58 22.39
CA ALA A 436 -10.93 9.89 23.66
C ALA A 436 -10.28 10.61 24.85
N PHE A 437 -9.11 11.21 24.66
CA PHE A 437 -8.48 12.07 25.67
C PHE A 437 -9.28 13.35 25.90
N ALA A 438 -9.74 14.01 24.84
CA ALA A 438 -10.53 15.25 24.94
C ALA A 438 -11.83 15.01 25.72
N ALA A 439 -12.52 13.90 25.46
CA ALA A 439 -13.74 13.51 26.19
C ALA A 439 -13.50 13.26 27.70
N GLN A 440 -12.26 13.05 28.12
CA GLN A 440 -11.85 12.90 29.53
C GLN A 440 -11.24 14.17 30.12
N GLY A 441 -11.29 15.30 29.40
CA GLY A 441 -10.66 16.55 29.83
C GLY A 441 -9.13 16.54 29.76
N GLN A 442 -8.51 15.53 29.15
CA GLN A 442 -7.05 15.41 29.01
C GLN A 442 -6.55 16.19 27.77
N GLN A 443 -6.75 17.51 27.78
CA GLN A 443 -6.58 18.37 26.60
C GLN A 443 -5.16 18.33 25.99
N VAL A 444 -4.12 18.33 26.83
CA VAL A 444 -2.72 18.29 26.36
C VAL A 444 -2.43 17.00 25.59
N ARG A 445 -2.87 15.86 26.12
CA ARG A 445 -2.72 14.54 25.47
C ARG A 445 -3.55 14.45 24.19
N ALA A 446 -4.74 15.04 24.18
CA ALA A 446 -5.58 15.12 22.99
C ALA A 446 -4.89 15.87 21.85
N ILE A 447 -4.30 17.03 22.14
CA ILE A 447 -3.58 17.84 21.14
C ILE A 447 -2.32 17.13 20.65
N ARG A 448 -1.59 16.44 21.54
CA ARG A 448 -0.44 15.61 21.14
C ARG A 448 -0.87 14.50 20.16
N ALA A 449 -1.94 13.78 20.48
CA ALA A 449 -2.45 12.72 19.61
C ALA A 449 -2.88 13.27 18.24
N ASP A 450 -3.53 14.43 18.19
CA ASP A 450 -3.84 15.10 16.92
C ASP A 450 -2.57 15.50 16.15
N ALA A 451 -1.52 15.97 16.84
CA ALA A 451 -0.23 16.26 16.20
C ALA A 451 0.40 15.02 15.54
N GLU A 452 0.34 13.85 16.19
CA GLU A 452 0.82 12.60 15.59
C GLU A 452 -0.04 12.16 14.40
N SER A 453 -1.36 12.37 14.46
CA SER A 453 -2.24 12.16 13.32
C SER A 453 -1.80 12.98 12.10
N GLN A 454 -1.55 14.29 12.28
CA GLN A 454 -1.06 15.15 11.19
C GLN A 454 0.32 14.71 10.67
N ALA A 455 1.23 14.35 11.57
CA ALA A 455 2.57 13.89 11.20
C ALA A 455 2.53 12.58 10.39
N SER A 456 1.58 11.68 10.68
CA SER A 456 1.40 10.42 9.95
C SER A 456 1.03 10.59 8.47
N GLN A 457 0.43 11.75 8.15
CA GLN A 457 0.02 12.21 6.82
C GLN A 457 1.01 13.22 6.21
N LEU A 458 2.21 13.36 6.81
CA LEU A 458 3.28 14.25 6.37
C LEU A 458 2.96 15.75 6.45
N ASP A 459 1.91 16.14 7.19
CA ASP A 459 1.61 17.55 7.47
C ASP A 459 2.36 18.01 8.73
N TYR A 460 3.67 18.17 8.58
CA TYR A 460 4.57 18.54 9.68
C TYR A 460 4.35 19.96 10.18
N GLN A 461 3.85 20.87 9.33
CA GLN A 461 3.47 22.21 9.77
C GLN A 461 2.28 22.13 10.73
N ALA A 462 1.20 21.47 10.31
CA ALA A 462 0.02 21.27 11.13
C ALA A 462 0.32 20.52 12.44
N ALA A 463 1.23 19.54 12.41
CA ALA A 463 1.71 18.82 13.59
C ALA A 463 2.48 19.75 14.55
N LEU A 464 3.40 20.58 14.04
CA LEU A 464 4.20 21.48 14.86
C LEU A 464 3.34 22.55 15.55
N ASP A 465 2.36 23.09 14.84
CA ASP A 465 1.44 24.10 15.39
C ASP A 465 0.62 23.54 16.56
N ARG A 466 0.19 22.27 16.47
CA ARG A 466 -0.49 21.56 17.57
C ARG A 466 0.44 21.34 18.76
N LEU A 467 1.67 20.88 18.54
CA LEU A 467 2.64 20.67 19.62
C LEU A 467 2.96 21.99 20.34
N ARG A 468 3.10 23.11 19.61
CA ARG A 468 3.27 24.44 20.20
C ARG A 468 2.05 24.88 21.01
N ALA A 469 0.84 24.64 20.50
CA ALA A 469 -0.38 24.90 21.25
C ALA A 469 -0.44 24.08 22.56
N ALA A 470 0.02 22.82 22.54
CA ALA A 470 0.14 22.01 23.75
C ALA A 470 1.16 22.60 24.72
N GLN A 471 2.35 23.01 24.25
CA GLN A 471 3.35 23.71 25.08
C GLN A 471 2.79 24.99 25.72
N ASP A 472 2.03 25.79 24.96
CA ASP A 472 1.38 27.01 25.46
C ASP A 472 0.36 26.72 26.56
N LEU A 473 -0.47 25.70 26.38
CA LEU A 473 -1.44 25.28 27.39
C LEU A 473 -0.75 24.81 28.67
N MET A 474 0.34 24.06 28.55
CA MET A 474 1.10 23.59 29.70
C MET A 474 1.78 24.72 30.46
N ARG A 475 2.26 25.77 29.76
CA ARG A 475 2.81 26.97 30.40
C ARG A 475 1.75 27.78 31.15
N LYS A 476 0.52 27.83 30.64
CA LYS A 476 -0.60 28.58 31.23
C LYS A 476 -1.28 27.82 32.39
N GLY A 477 -1.27 26.50 32.36
CA GLY A 477 -1.82 25.64 33.40
C GLY A 477 -0.89 25.53 34.61
N ALA A 478 -1.01 26.44 35.57
CA ALA A 478 -0.31 26.37 36.86
C ALA A 478 -0.92 25.25 37.75
N GLY A 479 -0.50 24.01 37.55
CA GLY A 479 -0.86 22.83 38.34
C GLY A 479 -0.08 21.60 37.87
N ALA A 480 0.05 20.56 38.72
CA ALA A 480 0.92 19.37 38.56
C ALA A 480 1.11 18.98 37.09
N THR A 481 2.16 19.53 36.50
CA THR A 481 2.46 19.32 35.09
C THR A 481 2.86 17.87 34.97
N ASP A 482 2.19 17.12 34.10
CA ASP A 482 2.65 15.78 33.73
C ASP A 482 4.00 15.95 33.02
N HIS A 483 5.08 15.93 33.80
CA HIS A 483 6.44 16.20 33.35
C HIS A 483 6.87 15.23 32.23
N ILE A 484 6.28 14.03 32.22
CA ILE A 484 6.49 13.04 31.18
C ILE A 484 5.88 13.54 29.87
N GLU A 485 4.61 13.96 29.90
CA GLU A 485 3.95 14.53 28.71
C GLU A 485 4.65 15.79 28.20
N ALA A 486 5.13 16.66 29.10
CA ALA A 486 5.90 17.86 28.73
C ALA A 486 7.15 17.49 27.93
N SER A 487 7.93 16.54 28.45
CA SER A 487 9.17 16.08 27.83
C SER A 487 8.93 15.42 26.47
N ILE A 488 7.85 14.64 26.35
CA ILE A 488 7.45 14.01 25.08
C ILE A 488 7.10 15.09 24.05
N ILE A 489 6.25 16.05 24.41
CA ILE A 489 5.82 17.14 23.51
C ILE A 489 7.02 17.97 23.06
N ASP A 490 7.91 18.35 23.98
CA ASP A 490 9.09 19.14 23.65
C ASP A 490 10.04 18.40 22.71
N THR A 491 10.29 17.12 22.99
CA THR A 491 11.16 16.28 22.15
C THR A 491 10.54 16.10 20.77
N ARG A 492 9.24 15.84 20.72
CA ARG A 492 8.53 15.65 19.46
C ARG A 492 8.46 16.94 18.65
N ALA A 493 8.24 18.10 19.28
CA ALA A 493 8.22 19.39 18.61
C ALA A 493 9.57 19.68 17.92
N ARG A 494 10.69 19.39 18.60
CA ARG A 494 12.03 19.49 18.00
C ARG A 494 12.19 18.56 16.81
N GLN A 495 11.75 17.30 16.92
CA GLN A 495 11.84 16.33 15.83
C GLN A 495 11.00 16.76 14.61
N ILE A 496 9.73 17.15 14.82
CA ILE A 496 8.87 17.64 13.75
C ILE A 496 9.42 18.93 13.13
N GLN A 497 10.01 19.82 13.93
CA GLN A 497 10.66 21.02 13.40
C GLN A 497 11.84 20.69 12.49
N LEU A 498 12.63 19.65 12.79
CA LEU A 498 13.70 19.18 11.89
C LEU A 498 13.13 18.66 10.57
N LEU A 499 12.11 17.79 10.63
CA LEU A 499 11.43 17.25 9.44
C LEU A 499 10.81 18.37 8.59
N LEU A 500 10.22 19.38 9.22
CA LEU A 500 9.66 20.53 8.54
C LEU A 500 10.76 21.38 7.88
N ARG A 501 11.90 21.60 8.56
CA ARG A 501 13.04 22.33 7.97
C ARG A 501 13.56 21.61 6.73
N GLU A 502 13.79 20.30 6.82
CA GLU A 502 14.19 19.47 5.68
C GLU A 502 13.19 19.63 4.53
N GLN A 503 11.90 19.54 4.83
CA GLN A 503 10.81 19.73 3.87
C GLN A 503 10.76 21.14 3.24
N THR A 504 11.13 22.19 3.96
CA THR A 504 11.13 23.58 3.46
C THR A 504 12.35 23.93 2.63
N LEU A 505 13.52 23.36 2.94
CA LEU A 505 14.76 23.56 2.16
C LEU A 505 14.68 22.92 0.76
N GLU A 506 13.62 22.15 0.52
CA GLU A 506 13.35 21.42 -0.71
C GLU A 506 12.29 22.08 -1.61
N ARG A 507 11.71 23.22 -1.19
CA ARG A 507 10.86 24.08 -2.03
C ARG A 507 11.72 25.06 -2.80
#